data_AF-A0A645HXJ1-F1
#
_entry.id   AF-A0A645HXJ1-F1
#
_cell.length_a   1.000
_cell.length_b   1.000
_cell.length_c   1.000
_cell.angle_alpha   90.00
_cell.angle_beta   90.00
_cell.angle_gamma   90.00
#
_symmetry.space_group_name_H-M   'P 1'
#
loop_
_entity.id
_entity.type
_entity.pdbx_description
1 polymer ?
#
loop_
_entity_poly.entity_id
_entity_poly.type
_entity_poly.pdbx_seq_one_letter_code
_entity_poly.pdbx_strand_id
1 'polypeptide(L)'
;MDKEKIEKIILNLLSNAIKFTEKGGKINVSLRVDKKDITIAIKDNGSGIPSNKLDVIFENFEQVNRSLSRTAEGTGVGLYLVKKLALIHHAKIQVNSKIGYGSKFEVILKGNYLESTKENRHKLENIIIDRESIDLEFSDIYLA
;
A
#
# COMPACT_ATOMS: atom_id res chain seq x y z
N MET A 1 10.42 13.86 7.23
CA MET A 1 9.76 12.64 6.72
C MET A 1 10.83 11.58 6.59
N ASP A 2 10.63 10.40 7.18
CA ASP A 2 11.61 9.32 7.16
C ASP A 2 11.41 8.46 5.90
N LYS A 3 12.43 8.44 5.02
CA LYS A 3 12.40 7.71 3.75
C LYS A 3 12.14 6.21 3.97
N GLU A 4 12.78 5.62 4.96
CA GLU A 4 12.68 4.18 5.24
C GLU A 4 11.26 3.80 5.68
N LYS A 5 10.58 4.69 6.41
CA LYS A 5 9.20 4.44 6.86
C LYS A 5 8.21 4.56 5.73
N ILE A 6 8.39 5.53 4.82
CA ILE A 6 7.56 5.64 3.61
C ILE A 6 7.77 4.43 2.71
N GLU A 7 9.02 4.00 2.52
CA GLU A 7 9.36 2.79 1.77
C GLU A 7 8.65 1.57 2.36
N LYS A 8 8.71 1.37 3.69
CA LYS A 8 7.96 0.29 4.37
C LYS A 8 6.46 0.37 4.15
N ILE A 9 5.86 1.57 4.12
CA ILE A 9 4.43 1.73 3.81
C ILE A 9 4.15 1.24 2.38
N ILE A 10 4.92 1.73 1.41
CA ILE A 10 4.72 1.42 -0.01
C ILE A 10 4.92 -0.06 -0.28
N LEU A 11 5.98 -0.65 0.26
CA LEU A 11 6.26 -2.08 0.13
C LEU A 11 5.11 -2.92 0.70
N ASN A 12 4.60 -2.64 1.90
CA ASN A 12 3.47 -3.37 2.46
C ASN A 12 2.22 -3.31 1.58
N LEU A 13 1.91 -2.13 1.03
CA LEU A 13 0.77 -1.96 0.13
C LEU A 13 0.98 -2.68 -1.20
N LEU A 14 2.19 -2.67 -1.75
CA LEU A 14 2.54 -3.35 -2.99
C LEU A 14 2.49 -4.87 -2.82
N SER A 15 3.01 -5.40 -1.70
CA SER A 15 2.93 -6.83 -1.37
C SER A 15 1.47 -7.31 -1.28
N ASN A 16 0.59 -6.51 -0.67
CA ASN A 16 -0.84 -6.81 -0.66
C ASN A 16 -1.42 -6.83 -2.07
N ALA A 17 -1.11 -5.84 -2.91
CA ALA A 17 -1.57 -5.81 -4.29
C ALA A 17 -1.11 -7.06 -5.05
N ILE A 18 0.16 -7.47 -4.94
CA ILE A 18 0.71 -8.68 -5.58
C ILE A 18 0.02 -9.93 -5.09
N LYS A 19 -0.18 -10.06 -3.78
CA LYS A 19 -0.79 -11.22 -3.15
C LYS A 19 -2.25 -11.43 -3.53
N PHE A 20 -3.02 -10.35 -3.66
CA PHE A 20 -4.47 -10.41 -3.91
C PHE A 20 -4.85 -10.23 -5.39
N THR A 21 -3.87 -10.05 -6.27
CA THR A 21 -4.04 -10.00 -7.72
C THR A 21 -3.71 -11.35 -8.34
N GLU A 22 -4.61 -11.87 -9.17
CA GLU A 22 -4.40 -13.14 -9.87
C GLU A 22 -3.28 -13.04 -10.92
N LYS A 23 -2.74 -14.20 -11.33
CA LYS A 23 -1.70 -14.26 -12.36
C LYS A 23 -2.19 -13.60 -13.65
N GLY A 24 -1.40 -12.67 -14.18
CA GLY A 24 -1.78 -11.87 -15.37
C GLY A 24 -2.65 -10.65 -15.07
N GLY A 25 -2.98 -10.41 -13.80
CA GLY A 25 -3.59 -9.16 -13.35
C GLY A 25 -2.64 -7.97 -13.44
N LYS A 26 -3.17 -6.78 -13.13
CA LYS A 26 -2.50 -5.50 -13.32
C LYS A 26 -2.48 -4.73 -12.00
N ILE A 27 -1.28 -4.26 -11.67
CA ILE A 27 -1.06 -3.34 -10.55
C ILE A 27 -0.57 -2.02 -11.16
N ASN A 28 -1.15 -0.91 -10.71
CA ASN A 28 -0.82 0.43 -11.16
C ASN A 28 -0.36 1.25 -9.96
N VAL A 29 0.89 1.72 -10.02
CA VAL A 29 1.46 2.64 -9.04
C VAL A 29 1.48 4.02 -9.66
N SER A 30 0.98 5.02 -8.95
CA SER A 30 0.95 6.40 -9.43
C SER A 30 1.31 7.39 -8.33
N LEU A 31 1.96 8.49 -8.74
CA LEU A 31 2.34 9.60 -7.89
C LEU A 31 1.67 10.86 -8.42
N ARG A 32 0.88 11.55 -7.58
CA ARG A 32 0.32 12.87 -7.87
C ARG A 32 0.90 13.88 -6.89
N VAL A 33 1.43 14.98 -7.40
CA VAL A 33 1.93 16.09 -6.59
C VAL A 33 1.00 17.28 -6.82
N ASP A 34 0.27 17.65 -5.77
CA ASP A 34 -0.57 18.85 -5.73
C ASP A 34 0.15 19.91 -4.88
N LYS A 35 -0.33 21.18 -4.90
CA LYS A 35 0.33 22.31 -4.20
C LYS A 35 0.57 22.10 -2.69
N LYS A 36 -0.20 21.23 -2.05
CA LYS A 36 -0.19 21.02 -0.59
C LYS A 36 0.10 19.57 -0.20
N ASP A 37 -0.07 18.63 -1.13
CA ASP A 37 -0.14 17.21 -0.81
C ASP A 37 0.56 16.39 -1.91
N ILE A 38 1.27 15.33 -1.51
CA ILE A 38 1.71 14.26 -2.39
C ILE A 38 0.85 13.05 -2.15
N THR A 39 0.27 12.49 -3.21
CA THR A 39 -0.51 11.26 -3.16
C THR A 39 0.22 10.14 -3.89
N ILE A 40 0.53 9.06 -3.18
CA ILE A 40 0.99 7.81 -3.78
C ILE A 40 -0.18 6.83 -3.78
N ALA A 41 -0.56 6.32 -4.95
CA ALA A 41 -1.66 5.38 -5.09
C ALA A 41 -1.20 4.06 -5.70
N ILE A 42 -1.61 2.96 -5.08
CA ILE A 42 -1.41 1.58 -5.56
C ILE A 42 -2.79 0.99 -5.83
N LYS A 43 -3.07 0.68 -7.10
CA LYS A 43 -4.32 0.10 -7.55
C LYS A 43 -4.08 -1.27 -8.15
N ASP A 44 -4.85 -2.26 -7.71
CA ASP A 44 -4.91 -3.58 -8.32
C ASP A 44 -6.28 -3.84 -8.98
N ASN A 45 -6.37 -4.89 -9.79
CA ASN A 45 -7.61 -5.45 -10.32
C ASN A 45 -7.89 -6.86 -9.76
N GLY A 46 -7.45 -7.13 -8.52
CA GLY A 46 -7.59 -8.42 -7.87
C GLY A 46 -8.97 -8.68 -7.28
N SER A 47 -9.02 -9.56 -6.28
CA SER A 47 -10.27 -10.03 -5.65
C SER A 47 -11.09 -8.93 -4.97
N GLY A 48 -10.47 -7.82 -4.57
CA GLY A 48 -11.11 -6.72 -3.85
C GLY A 48 -11.45 -7.07 -2.40
N ILE A 49 -12.01 -6.09 -1.68
CA ILE A 49 -12.29 -6.16 -0.25
C ILE A 49 -13.80 -5.89 -0.05
N PRO A 50 -14.51 -6.71 0.74
CA PRO A 50 -15.88 -6.44 1.14
C PRO A 50 -16.02 -5.09 1.86
N SER A 51 -17.08 -4.33 1.56
CA SER A 51 -17.30 -3.00 2.15
C SER A 51 -17.36 -3.02 3.67
N ASN A 52 -17.96 -4.06 4.26
CA ASN A 52 -18.04 -4.26 5.71
C ASN A 52 -16.70 -4.58 6.38
N LYS A 53 -15.62 -4.78 5.61
CA LYS A 53 -14.27 -5.01 6.14
C LYS A 53 -13.37 -3.78 6.04
N LEU A 54 -13.72 -2.77 5.24
CA LEU A 54 -12.84 -1.62 4.94
C LEU A 54 -12.40 -0.84 6.18
N ASP A 55 -13.26 -0.76 7.20
CA ASP A 55 -12.94 -0.03 8.43
C ASP A 55 -11.96 -0.80 9.34
N VAL A 56 -11.99 -2.13 9.26
CA VAL A 56 -11.23 -3.02 10.17
C VAL A 56 -9.94 -3.57 9.57
N ILE A 57 -9.71 -3.44 8.25
CA ILE A 57 -8.49 -3.99 7.61
C ILE A 57 -7.19 -3.37 8.13
N PHE A 58 -7.26 -2.21 8.79
CA PHE A 58 -6.11 -1.54 9.41
C PHE A 58 -5.99 -1.77 10.92
N GLU A 59 -6.85 -2.61 11.50
CA GLU A 59 -6.83 -2.93 12.93
C GLU A 59 -5.77 -3.99 13.26
N ASN A 60 -5.44 -4.10 14.54
CA ASN A 60 -4.45 -5.05 15.01
C ASN A 60 -4.96 -6.50 14.81
N PHE A 61 -4.13 -7.34 14.20
CA PHE A 61 -4.41 -8.75 13.95
C PHE A 61 -4.83 -9.55 15.19
N GLU A 62 -4.30 -9.22 16.38
CA GLU A 62 -4.72 -9.86 17.64
C GLU A 62 -6.22 -9.64 17.95
N GLN A 63 -6.79 -8.49 17.55
CA GLN A 63 -8.21 -8.19 17.74
C GLN A 63 -9.08 -8.88 16.67
N VAL A 64 -8.55 -9.03 15.45
CA VAL A 64 -9.27 -9.63 14.31
C VAL A 64 -9.35 -11.17 14.42
N ASN A 65 -8.32 -11.83 14.95
CA ASN A 65 -8.31 -13.30 15.13
C ASN A 65 -9.37 -13.82 16.12
N ARG A 66 -9.86 -13.00 17.05
CA ARG A 66 -10.99 -13.39 17.92
C ARG A 66 -12.31 -13.49 17.16
N SER A 67 -12.38 -12.98 15.92
CA SER A 67 -13.65 -12.82 15.18
C SER A 67 -13.73 -13.60 13.86
N LEU A 68 -12.61 -14.06 13.25
CA LEU A 68 -12.62 -14.63 11.90
C LEU A 68 -11.68 -15.84 11.75
N SER A 69 -12.26 -16.98 11.36
CA SER A 69 -11.61 -18.25 11.04
C SER A 69 -10.56 -18.13 9.93
N ARG A 70 -9.39 -18.75 10.16
CA ARG A 70 -8.18 -18.74 9.32
C ARG A 70 -8.40 -19.31 7.92
N THR A 71 -8.24 -18.48 6.88
CA THR A 71 -8.11 -18.95 5.49
C THR A 71 -7.22 -18.08 4.58
N ALA A 72 -6.48 -17.09 5.10
CA ALA A 72 -5.53 -16.32 4.29
C ALA A 72 -4.14 -16.32 4.91
N GLU A 73 -3.15 -16.87 4.20
CA GLU A 73 -1.73 -16.84 4.57
C GLU A 73 -1.26 -15.41 4.82
N GLY A 74 -0.47 -15.15 5.86
CA GLY A 74 0.06 -13.83 6.22
C GLY A 74 -0.31 -13.40 7.64
N THR A 75 0.58 -12.69 8.32
CA THR A 75 0.45 -12.31 9.75
C THR A 75 -0.63 -11.26 10.03
N GLY A 76 -1.24 -10.66 8.99
CA GLY A 76 -2.20 -9.55 9.12
C GLY A 76 -1.63 -8.28 9.75
N VAL A 77 -0.32 -8.21 9.99
CA VAL A 77 0.36 -7.06 10.62
C VAL A 77 0.59 -5.93 9.61
N GLY A 78 0.70 -6.22 8.32
CA GLY A 78 1.16 -5.27 7.29
C GLY A 78 0.33 -3.97 7.21
N LEU A 79 -1.00 -4.07 7.12
CA LEU A 79 -1.86 -2.88 7.06
C LEU A 79 -1.92 -2.12 8.38
N TYR A 80 -1.84 -2.82 9.51
CA TYR A 80 -1.70 -2.18 10.82
C TYR A 80 -0.42 -1.35 10.93
N LEU A 81 0.71 -1.92 10.45
CA LEU A 81 1.99 -1.21 10.38
C LEU A 81 1.88 0.02 9.48
N VAL A 82 1.26 -0.12 8.30
CA VAL A 82 0.98 1.00 7.40
C VAL A 82 0.23 2.12 8.11
N LYS A 83 -0.85 1.80 8.84
CA LYS A 83 -1.62 2.79 9.62
C LYS A 83 -0.77 3.48 10.69
N LYS A 84 0.05 2.72 11.44
CA LYS A 84 0.95 3.27 12.46
C LYS A 84 2.00 4.21 11.86
N LEU A 85 2.68 3.77 10.80
CA LEU A 85 3.72 4.55 10.16
C LEU A 85 3.17 5.83 9.54
N ALA A 86 2.01 5.76 8.88
CA ALA A 86 1.34 6.92 8.33
C ALA A 86 0.94 7.93 9.41
N LEU A 87 0.37 7.45 10.53
CA LEU A 87 -0.01 8.32 11.65
C LEU A 87 1.19 9.10 12.21
N ILE A 88 2.32 8.42 12.43
CA ILE A 88 3.57 9.05 12.91
C ILE A 88 4.08 10.13 11.92
N HIS A 89 3.80 9.95 10.63
CA HIS A 89 4.20 10.88 9.56
C HIS A 89 3.14 11.93 9.23
N HIS A 90 2.04 12.00 10.00
CA HIS A 90 0.88 12.82 9.68
C HIS A 90 0.34 12.61 8.25
N ALA A 91 0.56 11.40 7.72
CA ALA A 91 0.06 10.98 6.43
C ALA A 91 -1.36 10.44 6.58
N LYS A 92 -2.21 10.71 5.59
CA LYS A 92 -3.55 10.15 5.51
C LYS A 92 -3.52 8.91 4.62
N ILE A 93 -4.16 7.82 5.06
CA ILE A 93 -4.39 6.64 4.22
C ILE A 93 -5.86 6.58 3.83
N GLN A 94 -6.12 6.22 2.58
CA GLN A 94 -7.46 5.93 2.07
C GLN A 94 -7.46 4.60 1.33
N VAL A 95 -8.60 3.90 1.37
CA VAL A 95 -8.83 2.69 0.61
C VAL A 95 -10.18 2.81 -0.10
N ASN A 96 -10.21 2.42 -1.38
CA ASN A 96 -11.44 2.18 -2.13
C ASN A 96 -11.33 0.77 -2.72
N SER A 97 -12.32 -0.07 -2.52
CA SER A 97 -12.29 -1.44 -3.02
C SER A 97 -13.68 -1.96 -3.29
N LYS A 98 -13.77 -2.88 -4.24
CA LYS A 98 -15.02 -3.59 -4.58
C LYS A 98 -14.68 -5.03 -4.95
N ILE A 99 -15.43 -5.97 -4.38
CA ILE A 99 -15.27 -7.41 -4.65
C ILE A 99 -15.34 -7.67 -6.17
N GLY A 100 -14.31 -8.32 -6.71
CA GLY A 100 -14.15 -8.65 -8.12
C GLY A 100 -13.64 -7.52 -9.03
N TYR A 101 -13.38 -6.32 -8.49
CA TYR A 101 -12.87 -5.17 -9.25
C TYR A 101 -11.48 -4.70 -8.78
N GLY A 102 -10.96 -5.26 -7.69
CA GLY A 102 -9.70 -4.90 -7.07
C GLY A 102 -9.81 -3.79 -6.02
N SER A 103 -8.65 -3.32 -5.57
CA SER A 103 -8.51 -2.29 -4.54
C SER A 103 -7.62 -1.14 -4.99
N LYS A 104 -7.82 0.03 -4.39
CA LYS A 104 -6.97 1.20 -4.53
C LYS A 104 -6.64 1.73 -3.15
N PHE A 105 -5.37 1.67 -2.78
CA PHE A 105 -4.84 2.28 -1.57
C PHE A 105 -4.13 3.59 -1.93
N GLU A 106 -4.37 4.64 -1.14
CA GLU A 106 -3.77 5.96 -1.32
C GLU A 106 -3.10 6.41 -0.02
N VAL A 107 -1.84 6.83 -0.11
CA VAL A 107 -1.08 7.46 0.97
C VAL A 107 -0.87 8.92 0.60
N ILE A 108 -1.40 9.82 1.42
CA ILE A 108 -1.42 11.26 1.19
C ILE A 108 -0.51 11.92 2.22
N LEU A 109 0.60 12.45 1.76
CA LEU A 109 1.61 13.15 2.54
C LEU A 109 1.35 14.64 2.44
N LYS A 110 1.20 15.32 3.58
CA LYS A 110 1.16 16.79 3.61
C LYS A 110 2.55 17.32 3.31
N GLY A 111 2.64 18.24 2.35
CA GLY A 111 3.88 18.87 1.97
C GLY A 111 3.71 20.38 1.83
N ASN A 112 4.61 21.15 2.43
CA ASN A 112 4.79 22.55 2.08
C ASN A 112 5.71 22.63 0.85
N TYR A 113 5.24 22.08 -0.27
CA TYR A 113 5.93 22.23 -1.55
C TYR A 113 5.67 23.66 -2.04
N LEU A 114 6.52 24.59 -1.61
CA LEU A 114 6.73 25.84 -2.34
C LEU A 114 7.02 25.45 -3.80
N GLU A 115 6.46 26.17 -4.77
CA GLU A 115 6.63 25.92 -6.21
C GLU A 115 8.11 26.03 -6.62
N SER A 116 8.95 25.05 -6.25
CA SER A 116 10.29 24.90 -6.77
C SER A 116 10.18 24.13 -8.08
N THR A 117 10.05 24.92 -9.13
CA THR A 117 10.55 24.69 -10.50
C THR A 117 10.20 23.36 -11.18
N LYS A 118 9.45 23.52 -12.28
CA LYS A 118 9.21 22.55 -13.35
C LYS A 118 10.53 22.01 -13.94
N GLU A 119 11.25 21.12 -13.26
CA GLU A 119 12.39 20.42 -13.87
C GLU A 119 12.84 19.26 -12.98
N ASN A 120 12.15 18.13 -13.13
CA ASN A 120 12.67 16.76 -12.95
C ASN A 120 11.51 15.78 -13.09
N ARG A 121 10.95 15.69 -14.31
CA ARG A 121 10.21 14.48 -14.68
C ARG A 121 11.25 13.41 -14.94
N HIS A 122 11.65 12.67 -13.89
CA HIS A 122 12.27 11.37 -14.15
C HIS A 122 11.27 10.56 -14.97
N LYS A 123 11.69 10.09 -16.16
CA LYS A 123 10.92 9.12 -16.92
C LYS A 123 10.71 7.92 -16.00
N LEU A 124 9.45 7.60 -15.72
CA LEU A 124 9.10 6.31 -15.15
C LEU A 124 9.47 5.28 -16.21
N GLU A 125 10.57 4.56 -15.99
CA GLU A 125 10.88 3.37 -16.77
C GLU A 125 9.93 2.26 -16.33
N ASN A 126 9.43 1.47 -17.28
CA ASN A 126 8.69 0.27 -16.95
C ASN A 126 9.67 -0.73 -16.33
N ILE A 127 9.71 -0.80 -15.00
CA ILE A 127 10.45 -1.84 -14.30
C ILE A 127 9.58 -3.09 -14.29
N ILE A 128 10.00 -4.12 -15.02
CA ILE A 128 9.43 -5.46 -14.92
C ILE A 128 10.13 -6.13 -13.74
N ILE A 129 9.41 -6.29 -12.64
CA ILE A 129 9.89 -7.00 -11.45
C ILE A 129 9.18 -8.34 -11.42
N ASP A 130 9.94 -9.44 -11.41
CA ASP A 130 9.37 -10.77 -11.23
C ASP A 130 9.02 -11.04 -9.76
N ARG A 131 8.18 -12.06 -9.54
CA ARG A 131 7.68 -12.40 -8.20
C ARG A 131 8.78 -12.85 -7.25
N GLU A 132 9.85 -13.45 -7.77
CA GLU A 132 10.97 -13.96 -6.98
C GLU A 132 11.81 -12.81 -6.41
N SER A 133 12.04 -11.76 -7.21
CA SER A 133 12.68 -10.52 -6.80
C SER A 133 11.89 -9.78 -5.72
N ILE A 134 10.56 -9.78 -5.85
CA ILE A 134 9.64 -9.30 -4.82
C ILE A 134 9.83 -10.12 -3.54
N ASP A 135 9.67 -11.44 -3.59
CA ASP A 135 9.72 -12.30 -2.40
C ASP A 135 11.06 -12.18 -1.63
N LEU A 136 12.18 -11.94 -2.33
CA LEU A 136 13.48 -11.62 -1.76
C LEU A 136 13.53 -10.24 -1.08
N GLU A 137 13.06 -9.16 -1.72
CA GLU A 137 13.01 -7.83 -1.08
C GLU A 137 12.05 -7.79 0.12
N PHE A 138 11.03 -8.64 0.09
CA PHE A 138 10.04 -8.74 1.15
C PHE A 138 10.46 -9.67 2.29
N SER A 139 11.52 -10.49 2.15
CA SER A 139 11.93 -11.44 3.18
C SER A 139 12.24 -10.75 4.52
N ASP A 140 12.84 -9.57 4.47
CA ASP A 140 13.27 -8.82 5.65
C ASP A 140 12.12 -8.10 6.36
N ILE A 141 10.98 -7.93 5.67
CA ILE A 141 9.76 -7.33 6.23
C ILE A 141 8.96 -8.36 7.03
N TYR A 142 9.06 -9.64 6.68
CA TYR A 142 8.33 -10.74 7.32
C TYR A 142 9.09 -11.45 8.44
N LEU A 143 10.34 -11.05 8.73
CA LEU A 143 11.20 -11.64 9.76
C LEU A 143 11.20 -10.91 11.13
N ALA A 144 10.06 -10.33 11.53
CA ALA A 144 9.88 -9.75 12.88
C ALA A 144 8.80 -10.48 13.68
#